data_AF-A0A0S8G822-F1
#
_entry.id   AF-A0A0S8G822-F1
#
_cell.length_a   1.000
_cell.length_b   1.000
_cell.length_c   1.000
_cell.angle_alpha   90.00
_cell.angle_beta   90.00
_cell.angle_gamma   90.00
#
_symmetry.space_group_name_H-M   'P 1'
#
loop_
_entity.id
_entity.type
_entity.pdbx_description
1 polymer ?
#
loop_
_entity_poly.entity_id
_entity_poly.type
_entity_poly.pdbx_seq_one_letter_code
_entity_poly.pdbx_strand_id
1 'polypeptide(L)'
;EDPIVGQWERFGDAAAGSVVQVEPIGNTHHAILLVSKGVLVDLGFVQNDIKWRDIRPVSPNKWRGQDLIKVPDTSGSVLEAEYKDAYFTLLGDGVLEVRKFVEEEEIGTVQKWRRIR
;
A
#
# COMPACT_ATOMS: atom_id res chain seq x y z
N GLU A 1 -7.76 15.83 -10.92
CA GLU A 1 -6.99 14.58 -10.74
C GLU A 1 -7.43 13.95 -9.42
N ASP A 2 -7.59 12.63 -9.34
CA ASP A 2 -8.00 11.96 -8.10
C ASP A 2 -6.89 12.15 -7.04
N PRO A 3 -7.19 12.66 -5.82
CA PRO A 3 -6.19 12.93 -4.78
C PRO A 3 -5.33 11.74 -4.35
N ILE A 4 -5.66 10.51 -4.72
CA ILE A 4 -4.81 9.35 -4.45
C ILE A 4 -3.67 9.19 -5.48
N VAL A 5 -3.80 9.77 -6.68
CA VAL A 5 -2.79 9.68 -7.76
C VAL A 5 -1.56 10.51 -7.42
N GLY A 6 -0.37 9.90 -7.49
CA GLY A 6 0.89 10.54 -7.15
C GLY A 6 1.91 9.57 -6.54
N GLN A 7 3.04 10.11 -6.09
CA GLN A 7 4.07 9.33 -5.39
C GLN A 7 3.91 9.44 -3.88
N TRP A 8 3.98 8.30 -3.23
CA TRP A 8 3.77 8.16 -1.80
C TRP A 8 4.94 7.43 -1.15
N GLU A 9 5.49 8.00 -0.08
CA GLU A 9 6.55 7.40 0.71
C GLU A 9 6.02 6.94 2.07
N ARG A 10 6.28 5.69 2.43
CA ARG A 10 5.92 5.12 3.74
C ARG A 10 6.77 5.75 4.83
N PHE A 11 6.18 6.01 6.00
CA PHE A 11 6.90 6.52 7.15
C PHE A 11 6.34 6.01 8.47
N GLY A 12 7.14 6.11 9.54
CA GLY A 12 6.71 5.81 10.91
C GLY A 12 6.67 4.32 11.28
N ASP A 13 7.20 3.42 10.44
CA ASP A 13 7.31 1.99 10.74
C ASP A 13 8.56 1.34 10.12
N ALA A 14 8.72 0.02 10.31
CA ALA A 14 9.88 -0.75 9.86
C ALA A 14 10.04 -0.85 8.33
N ALA A 15 9.10 -0.34 7.55
CA ALA A 15 9.16 -0.26 6.09
C ALA A 15 9.27 1.19 5.59
N ALA A 16 9.56 2.15 6.48
CA ALA A 16 9.75 3.55 6.14
C ALA A 16 10.78 3.75 5.02
N GLY A 17 10.53 4.72 4.15
CA GLY A 17 11.34 5.01 2.96
C GLY A 17 10.98 4.18 1.73
N SER A 18 10.02 3.25 1.84
CA SER A 18 9.45 2.58 0.67
C SER A 18 8.57 3.55 -0.11
N VAL A 19 8.62 3.49 -1.44
CA VAL A 19 7.91 4.44 -2.32
C VAL A 19 7.02 3.69 -3.29
N VAL A 20 5.78 4.15 -3.43
CA VAL A 20 4.85 3.70 -4.47
C VAL A 20 4.44 4.84 -5.39
N GLN A 21 4.12 4.52 -6.63
CA GLN A 21 3.52 5.43 -7.61
C GLN A 21 2.10 4.95 -7.89
N VAL A 22 1.11 5.77 -7.55
CA VAL A 22 -0.29 5.50 -7.85
C VAL A 22 -0.64 6.07 -9.21
N GLU A 23 -1.21 5.24 -10.08
CA GLU A 23 -1.59 5.60 -11.45
C GLU A 23 -2.99 5.08 -11.79
N PRO A 24 -3.75 5.79 -12.64
CA PRO A 24 -5.02 5.31 -13.13
C PRO A 24 -4.83 4.15 -14.11
N ILE A 25 -5.65 3.10 -13.98
CA ILE A 25 -5.75 1.98 -14.91
C ILE A 25 -7.23 1.76 -15.24
N GLY A 26 -7.65 2.27 -16.41
CA GLY A 26 -9.07 2.28 -16.78
C GLY A 26 -9.90 3.08 -15.77
N ASN A 27 -10.74 2.38 -15.01
CA ASN A 27 -11.64 2.97 -14.00
C ASN A 27 -11.17 2.75 -12.55
N THR A 28 -9.97 2.19 -12.35
CA THR A 28 -9.38 1.95 -11.03
C THR A 28 -8.01 2.61 -10.95
N HIS A 29 -7.35 2.50 -9.79
CA HIS A 29 -5.95 2.91 -9.62
C HIS A 29 -5.11 1.76 -9.08
N HIS A 30 -3.85 1.69 -9.51
CA HIS A 30 -2.86 0.74 -9.02
C HIS A 30 -1.65 1.50 -8.47
N ALA A 31 -0.99 0.94 -7.48
CA ALA A 31 0.25 1.48 -6.91
C ALA A 31 1.41 0.56 -7.19
N ILE A 32 2.36 1.03 -7.99
CA ILE A 32 3.59 0.30 -8.34
C ILE A 32 4.66 0.64 -7.32
N LEU A 33 5.31 -0.38 -6.74
CA LEU A 33 6.43 -0.19 -5.82
C LEU A 33 7.66 0.28 -6.60
N LEU A 34 8.06 1.52 -6.39
CA LEU A 34 9.26 2.10 -6.98
C LEU A 34 10.51 1.81 -6.14
N VAL A 35 10.36 1.83 -4.82
CA VAL A 35 11.46 1.59 -3.88
C VAL A 35 10.97 0.70 -2.75
N SER A 36 11.69 -0.40 -2.50
CA SER A 36 11.48 -1.28 -1.34
C SER A 36 12.53 -0.94 -0.25
N LYS A 37 12.09 -0.77 1.00
CA LYS A 37 12.97 -0.50 2.16
C LYS A 37 12.53 -1.29 3.39
N GLY A 38 13.50 -1.51 4.28
CA GLY A 38 13.29 -2.15 5.57
C GLY A 38 12.65 -3.52 5.44
N VAL A 39 11.66 -3.82 6.28
CA VAL A 39 11.03 -5.14 6.33
C VAL A 39 10.39 -5.58 5.01
N LEU A 40 10.06 -4.66 4.08
CA LEU A 40 9.58 -5.08 2.75
C LEU A 40 10.66 -5.79 1.94
N VAL A 41 11.94 -5.43 2.09
CA VAL A 41 13.05 -6.13 1.42
C VAL A 41 13.16 -7.55 1.96
N ASP A 42 13.09 -7.70 3.29
CA ASP A 42 13.17 -9.00 3.97
C ASP A 42 12.00 -9.92 3.62
N LEU A 43 10.83 -9.34 3.31
CA LEU A 43 9.63 -10.05 2.85
C LEU A 43 9.63 -10.33 1.33
N GLY A 44 10.70 -10.00 0.60
CA GLY A 44 10.83 -10.30 -0.83
C GLY A 44 10.04 -9.37 -1.75
N PHE A 45 9.74 -8.13 -1.30
CA PHE A 45 9.19 -7.11 -2.19
C PHE A 45 10.29 -6.50 -3.06
N VAL A 46 10.01 -6.41 -4.35
CA VAL A 46 10.93 -5.93 -5.38
C VAL A 46 10.32 -4.75 -6.14
N GLN A 47 11.19 -3.99 -6.80
CA GLN A 47 10.75 -2.91 -7.68
C GLN A 47 9.81 -3.46 -8.76
N ASN A 48 8.78 -2.66 -9.10
CA ASN A 48 7.71 -2.97 -10.03
C ASN A 48 6.64 -3.95 -9.53
N ASP A 49 6.73 -4.44 -8.28
CA ASP A 49 5.59 -5.11 -7.65
C ASP A 49 4.38 -4.17 -7.63
N ILE A 50 3.19 -4.68 -7.96
CA ILE A 50 1.94 -3.95 -7.76
C ILE A 50 1.59 -4.06 -6.27
N LYS A 51 1.99 -3.05 -5.49
CA LYS A 51 1.75 -3.03 -4.04
C LYS A 51 0.26 -2.93 -3.73
N TRP A 52 -0.46 -2.07 -4.46
CA TRP A 52 -1.89 -1.88 -4.34
C TRP A 52 -2.58 -2.05 -5.69
N ARG A 53 -3.74 -2.70 -5.73
CA ARG A 53 -4.52 -2.87 -6.96
C ARG A 53 -6.00 -2.64 -6.74
N ASP A 54 -6.72 -2.46 -7.85
CA ASP A 54 -8.18 -2.32 -7.87
C ASP A 54 -8.69 -1.22 -6.93
N ILE A 55 -7.94 -0.13 -6.77
CA ILE A 55 -8.30 0.97 -5.88
C ILE A 55 -9.47 1.73 -6.50
N ARG A 56 -10.60 1.79 -5.79
CA ARG A 56 -11.84 2.43 -6.20
C ARG A 56 -12.31 3.42 -5.14
N PRO A 57 -12.80 4.61 -5.54
CA PRO A 57 -13.37 5.57 -4.60
C PRO A 57 -14.63 4.99 -3.96
N VAL A 58 -14.81 5.23 -2.66
CA VAL A 58 -16.03 4.84 -1.91
C VAL A 58 -16.72 6.06 -1.28
N SER A 59 -15.97 7.11 -0.95
CA SER A 59 -16.48 8.41 -0.50
C SER A 59 -15.35 9.46 -0.63
N PRO A 60 -15.61 10.76 -0.42
CA PRO A 60 -14.55 11.77 -0.48
C PRO A 60 -13.36 11.39 0.41
N ASN A 61 -12.15 11.46 -0.17
CA ASN A 61 -10.89 11.09 0.49
C ASN A 61 -10.80 9.65 1.01
N LYS A 62 -11.65 8.74 0.52
CA LYS A 62 -11.63 7.32 0.89
C LYS A 62 -11.75 6.40 -0.32
N TRP A 63 -10.91 5.37 -0.33
CA TRP A 63 -10.91 4.33 -1.36
C TRP A 63 -10.84 2.94 -0.72
N ARG A 64 -11.27 1.93 -1.46
CA ARG A 64 -11.06 0.52 -1.15
C ARG A 64 -10.29 -0.10 -2.31
N GLY A 65 -9.38 -1.02 -2.00
CA GLY A 65 -8.64 -1.79 -2.97
C GLY A 65 -8.03 -3.00 -2.29
N GLN A 66 -6.93 -3.50 -2.84
CA GLN A 66 -6.22 -4.63 -2.26
C GLN A 66 -4.73 -4.33 -2.09
N ASP A 67 -4.14 -4.85 -1.02
CA ASP A 67 -2.72 -4.73 -0.71
C ASP A 67 -2.02 -6.08 -0.86
N LEU A 68 -0.88 -6.07 -1.55
CA LEU A 68 -0.04 -7.25 -1.73
C LEU A 68 0.64 -7.63 -0.40
N ILE A 69 0.44 -8.88 0.01
CA ILE A 69 1.11 -9.54 1.13
C ILE A 69 2.02 -10.62 0.56
N LYS A 70 3.25 -10.69 1.06
CA LYS A 70 4.20 -11.75 0.75
C LYS A 70 4.61 -12.42 2.04
N VAL A 71 4.69 -13.75 2.02
CA VAL A 71 5.20 -14.57 3.12
C VAL A 71 6.44 -15.28 2.60
N PRO A 72 7.65 -14.91 3.08
CA PRO A 72 8.87 -15.65 2.73
C PRO A 72 8.96 -16.97 3.51
N ASP A 73 9.67 -17.94 2.94
CA ASP A 73 10.14 -19.12 3.67
C ASP A 73 11.40 -18.82 4.51
N THR A 74 11.94 -19.84 5.16
CA THR A 74 13.15 -19.71 6.00
C THR A 74 14.42 -19.37 5.22
N SER A 75 14.41 -19.52 3.89
CA SER A 75 15.52 -19.13 3.00
C SER A 75 15.41 -17.68 2.50
N GLY A 76 14.29 -17.00 2.81
CA GLY A 76 13.97 -15.66 2.29
C GLY A 76 13.31 -15.67 0.91
N SER A 77 13.00 -16.85 0.36
CA SER A 77 12.26 -16.98 -0.90
C SER A 77 10.78 -16.76 -0.65
N VAL A 78 10.08 -16.06 -1.55
CA VAL A 78 8.63 -15.82 -1.42
C VAL A 78 7.89 -17.14 -1.58
N LEU A 79 7.31 -17.65 -0.49
CA LEU A 79 6.51 -18.89 -0.46
C LEU A 79 5.08 -18.63 -0.92
N GLU A 80 4.51 -17.52 -0.47
CA GLU A 80 3.14 -17.13 -0.77
C GLU A 80 3.07 -15.63 -1.10
N ALA A 81 2.22 -15.30 -2.06
CA ALA A 81 1.89 -13.93 -2.43
C ALA A 81 0.38 -13.83 -2.68
N GLU A 82 -0.29 -12.99 -1.90
CA GLU A 82 -1.74 -12.80 -1.98
C GLU A 82 -2.11 -11.32 -1.87
N TYR A 83 -3.30 -10.97 -2.35
CA TYR A 83 -3.84 -9.63 -2.22
C TYR A 83 -4.99 -9.64 -1.21
N LYS A 84 -4.90 -8.82 -0.17
CA LYS A 84 -5.95 -8.68 0.85
C LYS A 84 -6.61 -7.32 0.78
N ASP A 85 -7.87 -7.27 1.19
CA ASP A 85 -8.61 -6.01 1.21
C ASP A 85 -7.92 -4.95 2.06
N ALA A 86 -7.89 -3.74 1.51
CA ALA A 86 -7.29 -2.57 2.12
C ALA A 86 -8.18 -1.34 1.95
N TYR A 87 -8.16 -0.50 2.97
CA TYR A 87 -8.89 0.76 3.01
C TYR A 87 -7.90 1.92 3.07
N PHE A 88 -8.12 2.89 2.20
CA PHE A 88 -7.26 4.05 2.00
C PHE A 88 -8.01 5.29 2.45
N THR A 89 -7.43 6.08 3.35
CA THR A 89 -8.02 7.35 3.80
C THR A 89 -6.99 8.46 3.69
N LEU A 90 -7.28 9.49 2.91
CA LEU A 90 -6.47 10.71 2.87
C LEU A 90 -6.91 11.65 4.00
N LEU A 91 -6.02 11.83 4.97
CA LEU A 91 -6.22 12.68 6.14
C LEU A 91 -6.05 14.17 5.78
N GLY A 92 -6.58 15.04 6.62
CA GLY A 92 -6.56 16.50 6.38
C GLY A 92 -5.17 17.13 6.39
N ASP A 93 -4.17 16.42 6.92
CA ASP A 93 -2.74 16.80 6.90
C ASP A 93 -1.99 16.28 5.66
N GLY A 94 -2.70 15.64 4.71
CA GLY A 94 -2.11 15.09 3.49
C GLY A 94 -1.48 13.71 3.66
N VAL A 95 -1.64 13.06 4.82
CA VAL A 95 -1.20 11.68 5.04
C VAL A 95 -2.22 10.70 4.47
N LEU A 96 -1.76 9.76 3.65
CA LEU A 96 -2.54 8.61 3.22
C LEU A 96 -2.37 7.48 4.25
N GLU A 97 -3.44 7.18 4.95
CA GLU A 97 -3.52 6.05 5.87
C GLU A 97 -4.05 4.82 5.13
N VAL A 98 -3.35 3.69 5.25
CA VAL A 98 -3.76 2.40 4.67
C VAL A 98 -3.97 1.40 5.80
N ARG A 99 -5.18 0.86 5.88
CA ARG A 99 -5.56 -0.16 6.88
C ARG A 99 -5.82 -1.50 6.20
N LYS A 100 -5.36 -2.57 6.84
CA LYS A 100 -5.58 -3.97 6.44
C LYS A 100 -6.35 -4.70 7.54
N PHE A 101 -6.97 -5.84 7.19
CA PHE A 101 -7.60 -6.75 8.16
C PHE A 101 -8.70 -6.12 9.02
N VAL A 102 -9.59 -5.32 8.40
CA VAL A 102 -10.73 -4.73 9.12
C VAL A 102 -11.93 -5.67 9.00
N GLU A 103 -11.90 -6.77 9.74
CA GLU A 103 -13.13 -7.31 10.35
C GLU A 103 -13.22 -6.73 11.77
N GLU A 104 -14.43 -6.44 12.27
CA GLU A 104 -14.76 -5.50 13.36
C GLU A 104 -13.98 -5.64 14.69
N GLU A 105 -13.15 -6.67 14.91
CA GLU A 105 -12.46 -6.94 16.18
C GLU A 105 -10.94 -7.18 16.07
N GLU A 106 -10.33 -7.20 14.88
CA GLU A 106 -8.87 -7.41 14.75
C GLU A 106 -8.08 -6.09 14.67
N ILE A 107 -6.96 -6.04 15.41
CA ILE A 107 -5.98 -4.95 15.37
C ILE A 107 -5.28 -5.00 14.00
N GLY A 108 -5.91 -4.40 13.00
CA GLY A 108 -5.34 -4.25 11.67
C GLY A 108 -4.03 -3.46 11.69
N THR A 109 -3.08 -3.82 10.82
CA THR A 109 -1.88 -3.02 10.62
C THR A 109 -2.25 -1.69 9.95
N VAL A 110 -1.88 -0.58 10.58
CA VAL A 110 -2.00 0.77 10.01
C VAL A 110 -0.67 1.17 9.38
N GLN A 111 -0.71 1.62 8.13
CA GLN A 111 0.44 2.16 7.42
C GLN A 111 0.19 3.64 7.12
N LYS A 112 1.25 4.45 7.19
CA LYS A 112 1.17 5.88 6.88
C LYS A 112 2.10 6.23 5.73
N TRP A 113 1.57 7.02 4.81
CA TRP A 113 2.26 7.41 3.59
C TRP A 113 2.14 8.91 3.38
N ARG A 114 3.25 9.58 3.07
CA ARG A 114 3.28 11.00 2.75
C ARG A 114 3.47 11.20 1.26
N ARG A 115 2.77 12.17 0.69
CA ARG A 115 2.95 12.52 -0.73
C ARG A 115 4.34 13.15 -0.91
N ILE A 116 5.04 12.74 -1.96
CA ILE A 116 6.37 13.27 -2.30
C ILE A 116 6.44 13.87 -3.71
N ARG A 117 5.52 13.50 -4.61
CA ARG A 117 5.30 14.12 -5.93
C ARG A 117 3.83 14.01 -6.32
#